data_AF-A0A5C2SPZ2-F1
#
_entry.id   AF-A0A5C2SPZ2-F1
#
_cell.length_a   1.000
_cell.length_b   1.000
_cell.length_c   1.000
_cell.angle_alpha   90.00
_cell.angle_beta   90.00
_cell.angle_gamma   90.00
#
_symmetry.space_group_name_H-M   'P 1'
#
loop_
_entity.id
_entity.type
_entity.pdbx_description
1 polymer ?
#
loop_
_entity_poly.entity_id
_entity_poly.type
_entity_poly.pdbx_seq_one_letter_code
_entity_poly.pdbx_strand_id
1 'polypeptide(L)'
;MTSLNVAIDSLFARLQLANVLLAALALALCVLIFFWRRLAGSRSCEGHTGPEQYQSSTKTRTDTALSSTPVTDDDKSFKEQQRNLSILPHERDMIKLPKQPYDAFLVLDVEGTCVEGSGFDYPNEIIEWPVCLLRWRDKNARGKARVLEVVDEFRSFVRPTWRPQLSPFCTTLTGITQEQVDSAPTFPEVLQEFRTFLEKNKLIDHHGQRLARFCFSTDGPYDIRDFVVKQCFISKIPVPVWLTWDVMDVRRAVGAWHDFTTASADPREVGAFPLPRRVTLSIPRQLHALGLEPFEGRQHSGIDDTRNISRLVIELARRGWKLEPNTPINPNRRWPWMGKRGKVLEEYYS
;
A
#
# COMPACT_ATOMS: atom_id res chain seq x y z
N MET A 1 16.91 40.48 -37.84
CA MET A 1 16.70 39.29 -36.97
C MET A 1 17.11 39.50 -35.51
N THR A 2 17.85 40.56 -35.14
CA THR A 2 18.35 40.76 -33.77
C THR A 2 17.38 41.45 -32.80
N SER A 3 16.42 42.28 -33.26
CA SER A 3 15.50 42.98 -32.34
C SER A 3 14.33 42.12 -31.84
N LEU A 4 13.91 41.10 -32.61
CA LEU A 4 12.80 40.23 -32.24
C LEU A 4 13.18 39.25 -31.11
N ASN A 5 14.41 38.74 -31.14
CA ASN A 5 14.91 37.81 -30.13
C ASN A 5 15.06 38.49 -28.76
N VAL A 6 15.52 39.76 -28.73
CA VAL A 6 15.63 40.54 -27.48
C VAL A 6 14.26 40.79 -26.83
N ALA A 7 13.21 40.99 -27.65
CA ALA A 7 11.86 41.18 -27.15
C ALA A 7 11.26 39.87 -26.56
N ILE A 8 11.55 38.73 -27.19
CA ILE A 8 11.09 37.40 -26.71
C ILE A 8 11.79 37.03 -25.41
N ASP A 9 13.10 37.25 -25.30
CA ASP A 9 13.86 36.98 -24.06
C ASP A 9 13.38 37.87 -22.90
N SER A 10 13.06 39.14 -23.18
CA SER A 10 12.47 40.04 -22.18
C SER A 10 11.09 39.58 -21.69
N LEU A 11 10.27 39.04 -22.59
CA LEU A 11 8.95 38.51 -22.25
C LEU A 11 9.06 37.23 -21.40
N PHE A 12 9.98 36.34 -21.75
CA PHE A 12 10.26 35.12 -21.00
C PHE A 12 10.76 35.42 -19.58
N ALA A 13 11.66 36.39 -19.43
CA ALA A 13 12.15 36.80 -18.11
C ALA A 13 11.02 37.38 -17.23
N ARG A 14 10.11 38.19 -17.80
CA ARG A 14 8.94 38.74 -17.09
C ARG A 14 7.95 37.65 -16.67
N LEU A 15 7.74 36.64 -17.52
CA LEU A 15 6.91 35.47 -17.21
C LEU A 15 7.50 34.61 -16.08
N GLN A 16 8.81 34.39 -16.07
CA GLN A 16 9.48 33.69 -14.98
C GLN A 16 9.39 34.45 -13.65
N LEU A 17 9.61 35.77 -13.66
CA LEU A 17 9.45 36.63 -12.48
C LEU A 17 8.01 36.62 -11.94
N ALA A 18 7.00 36.66 -12.82
CA ALA A 18 5.59 36.57 -12.42
C ALA A 18 5.26 35.22 -11.76
N ASN A 19 5.77 34.11 -12.30
CA ASN A 19 5.56 32.77 -11.74
C ASN A 19 6.23 32.61 -10.36
N VAL A 20 7.41 33.19 -10.17
CA VAL A 20 8.11 33.19 -8.87
C VAL A 20 7.34 34.02 -7.84
N LEU A 21 6.80 35.18 -8.23
CA LEU A 21 5.96 36.02 -7.36
C LEU A 21 4.65 35.33 -6.97
N LEU A 22 3.99 34.64 -7.90
CA LEU A 22 2.79 33.84 -7.65
C LEU A 22 3.06 32.68 -6.68
N ALA A 23 4.19 31.98 -6.84
CA ALA A 23 4.59 30.91 -5.93
C ALA A 23 4.89 31.44 -4.51
N ALA A 24 5.56 32.60 -4.41
CA ALA A 24 5.84 33.24 -3.12
C ALA A 24 4.56 33.70 -2.39
N LEU A 25 3.59 34.27 -3.14
CA LEU A 25 2.29 34.66 -2.59
C LEU A 25 1.48 33.45 -2.10
N ALA A 26 1.49 32.33 -2.85
CA ALA A 26 0.84 31.09 -2.44
C ALA A 26 1.45 30.51 -1.15
N LEU A 27 2.78 30.55 -1.02
CA LEU A 27 3.47 30.12 0.19
C LEU A 27 3.11 31.01 1.40
N ALA A 28 3.09 32.32 1.21
CA ALA A 28 2.71 33.28 2.25
C ALA A 28 1.26 33.07 2.72
N LEU A 29 0.34 32.78 1.79
CA LEU A 29 -1.05 32.46 2.12
C LEU A 29 -1.17 31.16 2.94
N CYS A 30 -0.42 30.11 2.58
CA CYS A 30 -0.37 28.87 3.35
C CYS A 30 0.16 29.07 4.77
N VAL A 31 1.20 29.90 4.95
CA VAL A 31 1.74 30.25 6.27
C VAL A 31 0.72 31.04 7.09
N LEU A 32 0.02 32.00 6.49
CA LEU A 32 -1.04 32.76 7.16
C LEU A 32 -2.21 31.87 7.59
N ILE A 33 -2.65 30.94 6.74
CA ILE A 33 -3.71 29.97 7.08
C ILE A 33 -3.27 29.06 8.24
N PHE A 34 -2.00 28.62 8.25
CA PHE A 34 -1.44 27.81 9.32
C PHE A 34 -1.39 28.57 10.66
N PHE A 35 -0.96 29.83 10.66
CA PHE A 35 -0.95 30.68 11.86
C PHE A 35 -2.37 31.02 12.34
N TRP A 36 -3.31 31.28 11.43
CA TRP A 36 -4.70 31.56 11.79
C TRP A 36 -5.38 30.35 12.45
N ARG A 37 -5.14 29.13 11.93
CA ARG A 37 -5.60 27.88 12.56
C ARG A 37 -4.97 27.65 13.93
N ARG A 38 -3.72 28.08 14.13
CA ARG A 38 -3.02 27.96 15.42
C ARG A 38 -3.51 28.97 16.47
N LEU A 39 -3.91 30.17 16.04
CA LEU A 39 -4.50 31.21 16.91
C LEU A 39 -5.98 30.93 17.23
N ALA A 40 -6.73 30.32 16.31
CA ALA A 40 -8.12 29.92 16.54
C ALA A 40 -8.26 28.66 17.42
N GLY A 41 -7.18 27.89 17.61
CA GLY A 41 -7.17 26.62 18.36
C GLY A 41 -6.88 26.72 19.86
N SER A 42 -6.71 27.93 20.41
CA SER A 42 -6.29 28.13 21.80
C SER A 42 -7.23 29.05 22.58
N ARG A 43 -8.49 28.63 22.74
CA ARG A 43 -9.34 29.04 23.88
C ARG A 43 -10.31 27.93 24.25
N SER A 44 -10.01 27.21 25.33
CA SER A 44 -10.97 26.76 26.35
C SER A 44 -10.28 25.75 27.27
N CYS A 45 -9.90 26.19 28.47
CA CYS A 45 -9.93 25.44 29.72
C CYS A 45 -9.40 26.35 30.81
N GLU A 46 -10.30 26.92 31.62
CA GLU A 46 -10.08 27.19 33.04
C GLU A 46 -11.41 27.71 33.62
N GLY A 47 -11.89 27.03 34.67
CA GLY A 47 -13.05 27.44 35.43
C GLY A 47 -12.64 28.06 36.76
N HIS A 48 -13.48 28.93 37.32
CA HIS A 48 -13.79 28.97 38.75
C HIS A 48 -14.99 29.89 39.06
N THR A 49 -15.86 29.32 39.87
CA THR A 49 -16.81 29.84 40.89
C THR A 49 -16.79 31.34 41.25
N GLY A 50 -17.99 31.92 41.40
CA GLY A 50 -18.24 33.13 42.21
C GLY A 50 -19.59 33.80 41.94
N PRO A 51 -20.43 34.12 42.94
CA PRO A 51 -21.88 34.36 42.79
C PRO A 51 -22.26 35.85 42.74
N GLU A 52 -23.44 36.20 42.21
CA GLU A 52 -24.39 37.17 42.80
C GLU A 52 -25.63 37.42 41.91
N GLN A 53 -26.78 37.13 42.52
CA GLN A 53 -28.00 37.97 42.60
C GLN A 53 -28.56 38.62 41.32
N TYR A 54 -29.84 38.36 41.01
CA TYR A 54 -30.96 39.23 41.45
C TYR A 54 -32.32 38.78 40.86
N GLN A 55 -33.34 38.93 41.73
CA GLN A 55 -34.78 39.07 41.51
C GLN A 55 -35.69 37.89 41.11
N SER A 56 -36.32 37.41 42.18
CA SER A 56 -37.68 36.87 42.31
C SER A 56 -38.77 37.75 41.66
N SER A 57 -39.67 37.12 40.92
CA SER A 57 -41.09 37.47 40.96
C SER A 57 -41.93 36.18 40.99
N THR A 58 -42.77 36.09 42.01
CA THR A 58 -43.71 34.99 42.29
C THR A 58 -45.10 35.32 41.73
N LYS A 59 -45.80 34.27 41.28
CA LYS A 59 -47.26 34.06 41.09
C LYS A 59 -47.48 33.37 39.73
N THR A 60 -48.23 32.29 39.57
CA THR A 60 -49.20 31.60 40.43
C THR A 60 -49.38 30.21 39.82
N ARG A 61 -49.49 29.19 40.67
CA ARG A 61 -49.76 27.80 40.32
C ARG A 61 -51.20 27.65 39.82
N THR A 62 -51.37 27.13 38.60
CA THR A 62 -52.59 26.40 38.20
C THR A 62 -52.13 25.12 37.51
N ASP A 63 -52.52 24.00 38.13
CA ASP A 63 -52.17 22.65 37.72
C ASP A 63 -52.97 22.30 36.44
N THR A 64 -52.28 22.01 35.35
CA THR A 64 -52.84 21.21 34.24
C THR A 64 -51.71 20.39 33.63
N ALA A 65 -51.59 19.16 34.11
CA ALA A 65 -50.61 18.20 33.63
C ALA A 65 -51.00 17.72 32.23
N LEU A 66 -50.33 18.23 31.19
CA LEU A 66 -50.21 17.55 29.91
C LEU A 66 -48.86 16.81 29.92
N SER A 67 -48.94 15.50 30.14
CA SER A 67 -47.84 14.56 30.11
C SER A 67 -47.11 14.59 28.76
N SER A 68 -45.91 15.14 28.72
CA SER A 68 -44.90 14.76 27.73
C SER A 68 -44.23 13.49 28.21
N THR A 69 -44.61 12.36 27.63
CA THR A 69 -43.99 11.07 27.93
C THR A 69 -42.50 11.10 27.58
N PRO A 70 -41.61 10.64 28.47
CA PRO A 70 -40.21 10.43 28.12
C PRO A 70 -40.12 9.32 27.06
N VAL A 71 -39.36 9.55 26.00
CA VAL A 71 -38.97 8.47 25.06
C VAL A 71 -38.07 7.53 25.86
N THR A 72 -38.62 6.40 26.28
CA THR A 72 -37.91 5.35 27.02
C THR A 72 -36.84 4.72 26.12
N ASP A 73 -35.79 4.14 26.72
CA ASP A 73 -34.74 3.40 26.00
C ASP A 73 -35.31 2.27 25.11
N ASP A 74 -36.50 1.76 25.44
CA ASP A 74 -37.24 0.79 24.65
C ASP A 74 -37.62 1.31 23.25
N ASP A 75 -37.89 2.61 23.08
CA ASP A 75 -38.28 3.20 21.78
C ASP A 75 -37.07 3.40 20.84
N LYS A 76 -35.85 3.53 21.40
CA LYS A 76 -34.61 3.47 20.60
C LYS A 76 -34.28 2.04 20.17
N SER A 77 -34.42 1.08 21.08
CA SER A 77 -34.25 -0.35 20.81
C SER A 77 -35.23 -0.84 19.73
N PHE A 78 -36.50 -0.42 19.82
CA PHE A 78 -37.51 -0.73 18.81
C PHE A 78 -37.21 -0.08 17.46
N LYS A 79 -36.80 1.20 17.42
CA LYS A 79 -36.43 1.88 16.16
C LYS A 79 -35.17 1.29 15.53
N GLU A 80 -34.23 0.79 16.32
CA GLU A 80 -33.01 0.12 15.84
C GLU A 80 -33.31 -1.31 15.36
N GLN A 81 -34.17 -2.05 16.06
CA GLN A 81 -34.69 -3.35 15.59
C GLN A 81 -35.51 -3.20 14.31
N GLN A 82 -36.38 -2.19 14.22
CA GLN A 82 -37.22 -1.96 13.03
C GLN A 82 -36.41 -1.45 11.84
N ARG A 83 -35.34 -0.67 12.08
CA ARG A 83 -34.30 -0.36 11.06
C ARG A 83 -33.56 -1.61 10.61
N ASN A 84 -33.21 -2.51 11.53
CA ASN A 84 -32.54 -3.74 11.15
C ASN A 84 -33.47 -4.67 10.36
N LEU A 85 -34.76 -4.76 10.71
CA LEU A 85 -35.73 -5.61 10.01
C LEU A 85 -35.96 -5.21 8.54
N SER A 86 -35.80 -3.94 8.16
CA SER A 86 -35.97 -3.45 6.77
C SER A 86 -34.73 -3.59 5.88
N ILE A 87 -33.57 -3.92 6.47
CA ILE A 87 -32.31 -4.07 5.75
C ILE A 87 -32.21 -5.49 5.20
N LEU A 88 -31.98 -5.63 3.90
CA LEU A 88 -31.80 -6.92 3.23
C LEU A 88 -30.65 -7.70 3.90
N PRO A 89 -30.71 -9.05 4.00
CA PRO A 89 -29.68 -9.85 4.67
C PRO A 89 -28.24 -9.51 4.24
N HIS A 90 -28.04 -9.25 2.95
CA HIS A 90 -26.75 -8.84 2.38
C HIS A 90 -26.23 -7.50 2.94
N GLU A 91 -27.10 -6.51 3.16
CA GLU A 91 -26.72 -5.22 3.72
C GLU A 91 -26.41 -5.32 5.23
N ARG A 92 -27.03 -6.26 5.97
CA ARG A 92 -26.71 -6.51 7.38
C ARG A 92 -25.30 -7.09 7.56
N ASP A 93 -24.90 -8.02 6.70
CA ASP A 93 -23.55 -8.57 6.70
C ASP A 93 -22.49 -7.51 6.39
N MET A 94 -22.83 -6.57 5.50
CA MET A 94 -21.97 -5.43 5.17
C MET A 94 -21.78 -4.43 6.33
N ILE A 95 -22.68 -4.37 7.31
CA ILE A 95 -22.53 -3.49 8.48
C ILE A 95 -21.35 -3.94 9.36
N LYS A 96 -21.01 -5.22 9.39
CA LYS A 96 -19.92 -5.75 10.21
C LYS A 96 -18.54 -5.72 9.54
N LEU A 97 -18.48 -5.47 8.23
CA LEU A 97 -17.22 -5.47 7.49
C LEU A 97 -16.31 -4.29 7.87
N PRO A 98 -14.97 -4.49 7.90
CA PRO A 98 -14.03 -3.40 8.07
C PRO A 98 -14.09 -2.44 6.88
N LYS A 99 -13.71 -1.18 7.12
CA LYS A 99 -13.42 -0.25 6.03
C LYS A 99 -12.06 -0.58 5.43
N GLN A 100 -12.01 -0.74 4.11
CA GLN A 100 -10.80 -1.04 3.36
C GLN A 100 -10.21 0.26 2.78
N PRO A 101 -8.96 0.62 3.13
CA PRO A 101 -8.40 1.92 2.75
C PRO A 101 -7.99 2.01 1.28
N TYR A 102 -7.71 0.88 0.62
CA TYR A 102 -7.25 0.84 -0.77
C TYR A 102 -8.34 0.39 -1.73
N ASP A 103 -8.27 0.88 -2.95
CA ASP A 103 -9.19 0.60 -4.05
C ASP A 103 -8.65 -0.53 -4.95
N ALA A 104 -7.32 -0.73 -4.96
CA ALA A 104 -6.65 -1.80 -5.70
C ALA A 104 -5.39 -2.31 -4.97
N PHE A 105 -4.92 -3.49 -5.34
CA PHE A 105 -3.64 -4.04 -4.87
C PHE A 105 -2.83 -4.55 -6.05
N LEU A 106 -1.53 -4.28 -6.06
CA LEU A 106 -0.58 -4.80 -7.04
C LEU A 106 0.25 -5.86 -6.34
N VAL A 107 -0.12 -7.12 -6.46
CA VAL A 107 0.69 -8.22 -5.92
C VAL A 107 1.89 -8.42 -6.83
N LEU A 108 3.08 -8.47 -6.27
CA LEU A 108 4.37 -8.51 -6.98
C LEU A 108 5.30 -9.48 -6.27
N ASP A 109 6.00 -10.31 -7.05
CA ASP A 109 7.10 -11.14 -6.58
C ASP A 109 8.17 -11.22 -7.69
N VAL A 110 9.30 -10.53 -7.53
CA VAL A 110 10.31 -10.44 -8.59
C VAL A 110 11.32 -11.58 -8.47
N GLU A 111 11.73 -12.10 -9.62
CA GLU A 111 12.94 -12.93 -9.66
C GLU A 111 14.15 -12.05 -9.97
N GLY A 112 15.29 -12.39 -9.36
CA GLY A 112 16.54 -11.67 -9.57
C GLY A 112 17.73 -12.60 -9.82
N THR A 113 18.75 -12.10 -10.52
CA THR A 113 20.01 -12.81 -10.70
C THR A 113 20.60 -13.16 -9.35
N CYS A 114 21.11 -14.37 -9.21
CA CYS A 114 21.71 -14.86 -7.98
C CYS A 114 22.86 -15.82 -8.26
N VAL A 115 23.75 -15.98 -7.28
CA VAL A 115 24.83 -16.96 -7.33
C VAL A 115 24.81 -17.78 -6.05
N GLU A 116 25.22 -19.04 -6.13
CA GLU A 116 25.27 -19.93 -4.97
C GLU A 116 26.19 -19.33 -3.88
N GLY A 117 25.76 -19.46 -2.61
CA GLY A 117 26.49 -18.93 -1.46
C GLY A 117 26.42 -17.41 -1.28
N SER A 118 25.81 -16.66 -2.21
CA SER A 118 25.58 -15.23 -2.03
C SER A 118 24.33 -14.95 -1.19
N GLY A 119 24.37 -13.86 -0.42
CA GLY A 119 23.24 -13.38 0.36
C GLY A 119 22.48 -12.23 -0.31
N PHE A 120 21.54 -11.64 0.41
CA PHE A 120 20.74 -10.47 -0.02
C PHE A 120 21.57 -9.20 -0.27
N ASP A 121 22.87 -9.20 -0.04
CA ASP A 121 23.76 -8.08 -0.37
C ASP A 121 24.39 -8.19 -1.76
N TYR A 122 24.15 -9.27 -2.51
CA TYR A 122 24.58 -9.39 -3.90
C TYR A 122 23.96 -8.28 -4.79
N PRO A 123 24.62 -7.82 -5.86
CA PRO A 123 24.07 -6.83 -6.79
C PRO A 123 23.10 -7.50 -7.76
N ASN A 124 22.01 -8.04 -7.21
CA ASN A 124 20.98 -8.71 -8.00
C ASN A 124 20.39 -7.75 -9.04
N GLU A 125 20.20 -8.26 -10.25
CA GLU A 125 19.40 -7.62 -11.29
C GLU A 125 18.06 -8.36 -11.40
N ILE A 126 16.95 -7.64 -11.51
CA ILE A 126 15.63 -8.24 -11.73
C ILE A 126 15.64 -8.90 -13.11
N ILE A 127 15.12 -10.13 -13.18
CA ILE A 127 15.01 -10.96 -14.40
C ILE A 127 13.57 -11.42 -14.70
N GLU A 128 12.65 -11.26 -13.76
CA GLU A 128 11.20 -11.40 -13.98
C GLU A 128 10.44 -10.32 -13.19
N TRP A 129 9.46 -9.70 -13.84
CA TRP A 129 8.55 -8.71 -13.25
C TRP A 129 7.09 -9.12 -13.48
N PRO A 130 6.50 -9.89 -12.56
CA PRO A 130 5.10 -10.27 -12.60
C PRO A 130 4.24 -9.44 -11.65
N VAL A 131 3.00 -9.14 -12.05
CA VAL A 131 2.03 -8.45 -11.20
C VAL A 131 0.64 -9.02 -11.43
N CYS A 132 -0.06 -9.31 -10.33
CA CYS A 132 -1.50 -9.51 -10.32
C CYS A 132 -2.18 -8.25 -9.77
N LEU A 133 -3.06 -7.65 -10.58
CA LEU A 133 -3.88 -6.52 -10.15
C LEU A 133 -5.16 -7.04 -9.51
N LEU A 134 -5.37 -6.71 -8.25
CA LEU A 134 -6.61 -7.03 -7.54
C LEU A 134 -7.48 -5.80 -7.30
N ARG A 135 -8.80 -6.00 -7.42
CA ARG A 135 -9.81 -4.99 -7.10
C ARG A 135 -10.95 -5.57 -6.30
N TRP A 136 -11.63 -4.70 -5.56
CA TRP A 136 -12.84 -5.06 -4.86
C TRP A 136 -14.02 -5.19 -5.82
N ARG A 137 -14.71 -6.33 -5.80
CA ARG A 137 -15.98 -6.51 -6.51
C ARG A 137 -17.13 -5.80 -5.81
N ASP A 138 -17.08 -5.73 -4.48
CA ASP A 138 -18.22 -5.34 -3.62
C ASP A 138 -17.99 -4.07 -2.79
N LYS A 139 -16.98 -3.23 -3.13
CA LYS A 139 -16.69 -2.03 -2.34
C LYS A 139 -17.78 -0.99 -2.47
N ASN A 140 -18.44 -0.70 -1.36
CA ASN A 140 -19.50 0.30 -1.31
C ASN A 140 -18.97 1.73 -1.08
N ALA A 141 -19.86 2.72 -1.18
CA ALA A 141 -19.53 4.14 -0.99
C ALA A 141 -18.97 4.49 0.40
N ARG A 142 -19.20 3.65 1.41
CA ARG A 142 -18.64 3.82 2.77
C ARG A 142 -17.26 3.17 2.93
N GLY A 143 -16.71 2.61 1.85
CA GLY A 143 -15.41 1.97 1.79
C GLY A 143 -15.37 0.56 2.40
N LYS A 144 -16.53 -0.07 2.63
CA LYS A 144 -16.59 -1.46 3.12
C LYS A 144 -16.56 -2.42 1.95
N ALA A 145 -15.76 -3.47 2.05
CA ALA A 145 -15.57 -4.48 1.02
C ALA A 145 -15.08 -5.79 1.65
N ARG A 146 -15.30 -6.90 0.95
CA ARG A 146 -14.84 -8.23 1.37
C ARG A 146 -14.37 -9.09 0.21
N VAL A 147 -14.92 -8.89 -0.98
CA VAL A 147 -14.60 -9.72 -2.14
C VAL A 147 -13.58 -9.02 -3.01
N LEU A 148 -12.38 -9.58 -3.03
CA LEU A 148 -11.26 -9.15 -3.86
C LEU A 148 -11.07 -10.14 -5.00
N GLU A 149 -10.80 -9.66 -6.21
CA GLU A 149 -10.62 -10.49 -7.41
C GLU A 149 -9.43 -9.99 -8.22
N VAL A 150 -8.72 -10.93 -8.85
CA VAL A 150 -7.71 -10.59 -9.87
C VAL A 150 -8.45 -10.10 -11.11
N VAL A 151 -8.15 -8.90 -11.58
CA VAL A 151 -8.83 -8.24 -12.71
C VAL A 151 -7.93 -8.03 -13.92
N ASP A 152 -6.62 -8.07 -13.75
CA ASP A 152 -5.63 -8.01 -14.82
C ASP A 152 -4.30 -8.59 -14.33
N GLU A 153 -3.46 -9.06 -15.25
CA GLU A 153 -2.11 -9.55 -14.96
C GLU A 153 -1.10 -8.86 -15.88
N PHE A 154 0.10 -8.62 -15.36
CA PHE A 154 1.26 -8.20 -16.13
C PHE A 154 2.40 -9.17 -15.87
N ARG A 155 3.18 -9.49 -16.89
CA ARG A 155 4.40 -10.27 -16.75
C ARG A 155 5.38 -9.87 -17.83
N SER A 156 6.63 -9.63 -17.43
CA SER A 156 7.76 -9.53 -18.36
C SER A 156 8.98 -10.22 -17.78
N PHE A 157 9.75 -10.90 -18.62
CA PHE A 157 11.16 -11.13 -18.29
C PHE A 157 11.94 -9.83 -18.44
N VAL A 158 13.10 -9.76 -17.81
CA VAL A 158 13.96 -8.58 -17.84
C VAL A 158 15.37 -9.00 -18.19
N ARG A 159 15.99 -8.31 -19.15
CA ARG A 159 17.37 -8.56 -19.54
C ARG A 159 18.34 -7.89 -18.55
N PRO A 160 19.18 -8.67 -17.83
CA PRO A 160 20.24 -8.11 -17.00
C PRO A 160 21.32 -7.46 -17.88
N THR A 161 21.93 -6.38 -17.37
CA THR A 161 22.85 -5.51 -18.12
C THR A 161 24.24 -5.41 -17.49
N TRP A 162 24.36 -5.64 -16.18
CA TRP A 162 25.65 -5.66 -15.49
C TRP A 162 26.30 -7.04 -15.59
N ARG A 163 25.54 -8.11 -15.28
CA ARG A 163 25.98 -9.51 -15.47
C ARG A 163 24.92 -10.28 -16.27
N PRO A 164 24.95 -10.19 -17.62
CA PRO A 164 23.90 -10.75 -18.48
C PRO A 164 23.77 -12.27 -18.44
N GLN A 165 24.86 -12.99 -18.11
CA GLN A 165 24.85 -14.45 -18.04
C GLN A 165 24.30 -14.93 -16.69
N LEU A 166 23.19 -15.66 -16.73
CA LEU A 166 22.61 -16.30 -15.57
C LEU A 166 23.55 -17.41 -15.06
N SER A 167 23.66 -17.51 -13.73
CA SER A 167 24.38 -18.64 -13.14
C SER A 167 23.55 -19.94 -13.30
N PRO A 168 24.20 -21.12 -13.29
CA PRO A 168 23.49 -22.39 -13.25
C PRO A 168 22.56 -22.51 -12.04
N PHE A 169 22.99 -21.97 -10.89
CA PHE A 169 22.18 -21.91 -9.67
C PHE A 169 20.91 -21.07 -9.89
N CYS A 170 21.03 -19.88 -10.46
CA CYS A 170 19.90 -19.00 -10.75
C CYS A 170 18.90 -19.66 -11.69
N THR A 171 19.38 -20.21 -12.81
CA THR A 171 18.55 -20.93 -13.79
C THR A 171 17.82 -22.12 -13.15
N THR A 172 18.51 -22.90 -12.31
CA THR A 172 17.92 -24.04 -11.62
C THR A 172 16.88 -23.60 -10.59
N LEU A 173 17.17 -22.54 -9.83
CA LEU A 173 16.29 -22.01 -8.81
C LEU A 173 15.02 -21.43 -9.43
N THR A 174 15.14 -20.53 -10.41
CA THR A 174 14.01 -19.77 -10.94
C THR A 174 13.31 -20.45 -12.12
N GLY A 175 13.99 -21.37 -12.80
CA GLY A 175 13.52 -21.98 -14.05
C GLY A 175 13.60 -21.03 -15.26
N ILE A 176 14.14 -19.82 -15.08
CA ILE A 176 14.34 -18.85 -16.16
C ILE A 176 15.60 -19.22 -16.94
N THR A 177 15.44 -19.37 -18.25
CA THR A 177 16.51 -19.72 -19.19
C THR A 177 17.28 -18.49 -19.67
N GLN A 178 18.49 -18.71 -20.16
CA GLN A 178 19.30 -17.63 -20.73
C GLN A 178 18.60 -17.00 -21.95
N GLU A 179 17.98 -17.82 -22.80
CA GLU A 179 17.29 -17.36 -24.00
C GLU A 179 16.11 -16.42 -23.68
N GLN A 180 15.40 -16.67 -22.57
CA GLN A 180 14.32 -15.80 -22.09
C GLN A 180 14.83 -14.42 -21.69
N VAL A 181 15.95 -14.33 -20.97
CA VAL A 181 16.51 -13.02 -20.57
C VAL A 181 17.25 -12.33 -21.71
N ASP A 182 17.85 -13.07 -22.65
CA ASP A 182 18.53 -12.49 -23.81
C ASP A 182 17.55 -11.77 -24.74
N SER A 183 16.37 -12.37 -24.93
CA SER A 183 15.27 -11.84 -25.76
C SER A 183 14.40 -10.81 -25.04
N ALA A 184 14.58 -10.63 -23.74
CA ALA A 184 13.77 -9.72 -22.92
C ALA A 184 14.12 -8.23 -23.13
N PRO A 185 13.15 -7.32 -22.89
CA PRO A 185 13.42 -5.90 -22.69
C PRO A 185 14.32 -5.65 -21.47
N THR A 186 15.05 -4.55 -21.49
CA THR A 186 15.79 -4.05 -20.32
C THR A 186 14.84 -3.53 -19.24
N PHE A 187 15.33 -3.40 -18.01
CA PHE A 187 14.48 -2.93 -16.90
C PHE A 187 13.79 -1.57 -17.14
N PRO A 188 14.45 -0.52 -17.69
CA PRO A 188 13.76 0.72 -18.02
C PRO A 188 12.61 0.56 -19.02
N GLU A 189 12.76 -0.34 -20.00
CA GLU A 189 11.73 -0.65 -20.99
C GLU A 189 10.54 -1.35 -20.32
N VAL A 190 10.80 -2.34 -19.45
CA VAL A 190 9.75 -3.01 -18.65
C VAL A 190 9.02 -2.03 -17.74
N LEU A 191 9.69 -1.06 -17.14
CA LEU A 191 9.01 -0.03 -16.34
C LEU A 191 8.09 0.85 -17.20
N GLN A 192 8.42 1.10 -18.46
CA GLN A 192 7.57 1.85 -19.37
C GLN A 192 6.34 1.04 -19.80
N GLU A 193 6.52 -0.27 -20.06
CA GLU A 193 5.41 -1.19 -20.31
C GLU A 193 4.51 -1.34 -19.09
N PHE A 194 5.10 -1.48 -17.90
CA PHE A 194 4.35 -1.57 -16.65
C PHE A 194 3.62 -0.26 -16.34
N ARG A 195 4.22 0.90 -16.61
CA ARG A 195 3.50 2.18 -16.54
C ARG A 195 2.27 2.21 -17.45
N THR A 196 2.41 1.71 -18.68
CA THR A 196 1.28 1.59 -19.62
C THR A 196 0.19 0.67 -19.07
N PHE A 197 0.56 -0.43 -18.40
CA PHE A 197 -0.36 -1.30 -17.69
C PHE A 197 -1.11 -0.55 -16.56
N LEU A 198 -0.42 0.28 -15.77
CA LEU A 198 -1.04 1.08 -14.71
C LEU A 198 -2.02 2.13 -15.28
N GLU A 199 -1.67 2.77 -16.39
CA GLU A 199 -2.51 3.75 -17.10
C GLU A 199 -3.76 3.10 -17.73
N LYS A 200 -3.59 1.96 -18.41
CA LYS A 200 -4.69 1.11 -18.93
C LYS A 200 -5.68 0.80 -17.82
N ASN A 201 -5.16 0.41 -16.65
CA ASN A 201 -5.94 0.05 -15.47
C ASN A 201 -6.40 1.23 -14.61
N LYS A 202 -6.25 2.49 -15.06
CA LYS A 202 -6.73 3.69 -14.35
C LYS A 202 -6.22 3.80 -12.91
N LEU A 203 -5.01 3.32 -12.66
CA LEU A 203 -4.33 3.47 -11.37
C LEU A 203 -3.58 4.79 -11.31
N ILE A 204 -3.03 5.20 -12.45
CA ILE A 204 -2.37 6.49 -12.67
C ILE A 204 -2.87 7.11 -13.99
N ASP A 205 -2.70 8.41 -14.14
CA ASP A 205 -2.90 9.10 -15.42
C ASP A 205 -1.60 9.08 -16.27
N HIS A 206 -1.71 9.62 -17.49
CA HIS A 206 -0.58 9.75 -18.41
C HIS A 206 0.58 10.63 -17.89
N HIS A 207 0.36 11.46 -16.87
CA HIS A 207 1.40 12.23 -16.19
C HIS A 207 2.01 11.49 -15.00
N GLY A 208 1.52 10.30 -14.66
CA GLY A 208 1.94 9.51 -13.51
C GLY A 208 1.29 9.94 -12.19
N GLN A 209 0.24 10.77 -12.23
CA GLN A 209 -0.52 11.14 -11.04
C GLN A 209 -1.47 10.01 -10.64
N ARG A 210 -1.63 9.80 -9.34
CA ARG A 210 -2.45 8.72 -8.77
C ARG A 210 -3.94 8.98 -9.03
N LEU A 211 -4.61 8.06 -9.73
CA LEU A 211 -6.06 8.06 -9.96
C LEU A 211 -6.83 7.17 -8.98
N ALA A 212 -6.18 6.13 -8.44
CA ALA A 212 -6.76 5.22 -7.45
C ALA A 212 -5.78 4.96 -6.31
N ARG A 213 -6.29 4.72 -5.10
CA ARG A 213 -5.43 4.30 -3.99
C ARG A 213 -5.09 2.83 -4.16
N PHE A 214 -3.89 2.53 -4.64
CA PHE A 214 -3.38 1.16 -4.68
C PHE A 214 -2.23 0.91 -3.71
N CYS A 215 -2.07 -0.33 -3.28
CA CYS A 215 -0.98 -0.78 -2.41
C CYS A 215 -0.24 -1.94 -3.08
N PHE A 216 1.09 -1.90 -3.10
CA PHE A 216 1.87 -3.07 -3.49
C PHE A 216 1.80 -4.13 -2.40
N SER A 217 1.72 -5.40 -2.80
CA SER A 217 1.61 -6.54 -1.88
C SER A 217 2.67 -7.58 -2.24
N THR A 218 3.60 -7.86 -1.34
CA THR A 218 4.79 -8.69 -1.59
C THR A 218 4.97 -9.74 -0.49
N ASP A 219 5.63 -10.88 -0.77
CA ASP A 219 5.97 -11.87 0.28
C ASP A 219 7.25 -11.51 1.02
N GLY A 220 7.14 -10.52 1.90
CA GLY A 220 8.28 -9.91 2.58
C GLY A 220 8.66 -8.57 1.97
N PRO A 221 9.70 -7.92 2.50
CA PRO A 221 10.06 -6.57 2.08
C PRO A 221 10.97 -6.51 0.84
N TYR A 222 11.52 -7.65 0.39
CA TYR A 222 12.73 -7.67 -0.44
C TYR A 222 12.52 -7.12 -1.84
N ASP A 223 11.40 -7.40 -2.49
CA ASP A 223 11.10 -7.01 -3.87
C ASP A 223 11.28 -5.50 -4.08
N ILE A 224 10.60 -4.70 -3.27
CA ILE A 224 10.62 -3.24 -3.42
C ILE A 224 11.77 -2.62 -2.63
N ARG A 225 12.00 -3.06 -1.39
CA ARG A 225 13.03 -2.44 -0.51
C ARG A 225 14.44 -2.68 -1.04
N ASP A 226 14.68 -3.85 -1.65
CA ASP A 226 16.02 -4.30 -2.03
C ASP A 226 16.14 -4.42 -3.55
N PHE A 227 15.38 -5.30 -4.21
CA PHE A 227 15.55 -5.56 -5.66
C PHE A 227 15.28 -4.32 -6.51
N VAL A 228 14.15 -3.64 -6.33
CA VAL A 228 13.83 -2.40 -7.08
C VAL A 228 14.89 -1.33 -6.88
N VAL A 229 15.35 -1.12 -5.64
CA VAL A 229 16.35 -0.08 -5.33
C VAL A 229 17.69 -0.41 -6.00
N LYS A 230 18.15 -1.66 -5.90
CA LYS A 230 19.36 -2.12 -6.58
C LYS A 230 19.24 -2.01 -8.09
N GLN A 231 18.13 -2.48 -8.65
CA GLN A 231 17.90 -2.46 -10.09
C GLN A 231 17.87 -1.04 -10.65
N CYS A 232 17.22 -0.09 -9.96
CA CYS A 232 17.22 1.32 -10.36
C CYS A 232 18.64 1.91 -10.33
N PHE A 233 19.44 1.57 -9.31
CA PHE A 233 20.83 1.99 -9.24
C PHE A 233 21.66 1.44 -10.43
N ILE A 234 21.57 0.14 -10.71
CA ILE A 234 22.29 -0.52 -11.82
C ILE A 234 21.84 0.06 -13.18
N SER A 235 20.53 0.28 -13.33
CA SER A 235 19.92 0.85 -14.54
C SER A 235 20.13 2.36 -14.68
N LYS A 236 20.75 3.02 -13.69
CA LYS A 236 21.02 4.47 -13.66
C LYS A 236 19.77 5.33 -13.80
N ILE A 237 18.66 4.88 -13.23
CA ILE A 237 17.38 5.62 -13.19
C ILE A 237 17.02 5.95 -11.74
N PRO A 238 16.32 7.07 -11.49
CA PRO A 238 15.72 7.31 -10.18
C PRO A 238 14.64 6.26 -9.92
N VAL A 239 14.47 5.86 -8.65
CA VAL A 239 13.35 4.99 -8.26
C VAL A 239 12.03 5.74 -8.54
N PRO A 240 11.14 5.20 -9.39
CA PRO A 240 9.84 5.81 -9.63
C PRO A 240 9.05 5.98 -8.33
N VAL A 241 8.50 7.17 -8.12
CA VAL A 241 7.79 7.52 -6.87
C VAL A 241 6.64 6.55 -6.56
N TRP A 242 5.90 6.12 -7.59
CA TRP A 242 4.79 5.19 -7.44
C TRP A 242 5.18 3.80 -6.94
N LEU A 243 6.42 3.33 -7.16
CA LEU A 243 6.93 2.07 -6.59
C LEU A 243 7.18 2.17 -5.08
N THR A 244 7.34 3.38 -4.55
CA THR A 244 7.72 3.63 -3.15
C THR A 244 6.57 4.10 -2.28
N TRP A 245 5.34 4.02 -2.79
CA TRP A 245 4.13 4.34 -2.02
C TRP A 245 3.85 3.26 -0.95
N ASP A 246 2.61 2.80 -0.87
CA ASP A 246 2.16 1.94 0.19
C ASP A 246 2.50 0.48 -0.13
N VAL A 247 3.28 -0.16 0.75
CA VAL A 247 3.67 -1.58 0.62
C VAL A 247 3.16 -2.39 1.81
N MET A 248 2.44 -3.46 1.49
CA MET A 248 2.01 -4.49 2.43
C MET A 248 2.88 -5.74 2.24
N ASP A 249 3.68 -6.06 3.25
CA ASP A 249 4.27 -7.38 3.42
C ASP A 249 3.16 -8.35 3.84
N VAL A 250 2.78 -9.23 2.91
CA VAL A 250 1.71 -10.21 3.06
C VAL A 250 2.05 -11.21 4.16
N ARG A 251 3.32 -11.59 4.31
CA ARG A 251 3.80 -12.48 5.37
C ARG A 251 3.48 -11.95 6.75
N ARG A 252 3.70 -10.65 6.95
CA ARG A 252 3.36 -9.98 8.22
C ARG A 252 1.86 -9.87 8.43
N ALA A 253 1.08 -9.66 7.36
CA ALA A 253 -0.38 -9.63 7.45
C ALA A 253 -0.95 -11.01 7.84
N VAL A 254 -0.48 -12.08 7.20
CA VAL A 254 -0.87 -13.47 7.53
C VAL A 254 -0.46 -13.82 8.96
N GLY A 255 0.77 -13.49 9.38
CA GLY A 255 1.22 -13.72 10.75
C GLY A 255 0.36 -12.99 11.79
N ALA A 256 0.05 -11.72 11.56
CA ALA A 256 -0.81 -10.95 12.47
C ALA A 256 -2.25 -11.50 12.53
N TRP A 257 -2.80 -11.92 11.39
CA TRP A 257 -4.10 -12.57 11.34
C TRP A 257 -4.08 -13.90 12.13
N HIS A 258 -3.06 -14.73 11.91
CA HIS A 258 -2.89 -16.01 12.59
C HIS A 258 -2.83 -15.81 14.11
N ASP A 259 -1.92 -14.94 14.58
CA ASP A 259 -1.76 -14.62 16.00
C ASP A 259 -3.08 -14.14 16.64
N PHE A 260 -3.82 -13.27 15.95
CA PHE A 260 -5.12 -12.77 16.41
C PHE A 260 -6.15 -13.90 16.56
N THR A 261 -6.21 -14.83 15.61
CA THR A 261 -7.17 -15.94 15.66
C THR A 261 -6.81 -17.00 16.69
N THR A 262 -5.52 -17.29 16.89
CA THR A 262 -5.07 -18.31 17.86
C THR A 262 -5.03 -17.79 19.29
N ALA A 263 -4.91 -16.47 19.50
CA ALA A 263 -4.95 -15.86 20.84
C ALA A 263 -6.31 -16.03 21.54
N SER A 264 -7.35 -16.43 20.81
CA SER A 264 -8.70 -16.70 21.34
C SER A 264 -8.94 -18.18 21.71
N ALA A 265 -7.97 -19.08 21.46
CA ALA A 265 -8.09 -20.50 21.81
C ALA A 265 -7.72 -20.73 23.28
N ASP A 266 -8.44 -21.64 23.97
CA ASP A 266 -8.15 -22.01 25.36
C ASP A 266 -6.71 -22.57 25.46
N PRO A 267 -5.83 -21.97 26.28
CA PRO A 267 -4.45 -22.44 26.47
C PRO A 267 -4.34 -23.91 26.91
N ARG A 268 -5.44 -24.54 27.34
CA ARG A 268 -5.46 -25.90 27.89
C ARG A 268 -5.70 -27.01 26.86
N GLU A 269 -6.12 -26.70 25.64
CA GLU A 269 -6.37 -27.72 24.60
C GLU A 269 -5.23 -27.91 23.60
N VAL A 270 -4.23 -27.03 23.60
CA VAL A 270 -3.09 -27.14 22.67
C VAL A 270 -1.92 -27.82 23.37
N GLY A 271 -1.88 -29.14 23.25
CA GLY A 271 -0.72 -29.92 23.65
C GLY A 271 0.55 -29.47 22.91
N ALA A 272 1.59 -29.20 23.68
CA ALA A 272 3.02 -29.22 23.35
C ALA A 272 3.59 -28.16 22.37
N PHE A 273 4.58 -27.43 22.91
CA PHE A 273 5.56 -26.52 22.29
C PHE A 273 5.10 -25.10 21.91
N PRO A 274 5.57 -24.06 22.64
CA PRO A 274 5.52 -22.69 22.14
C PRO A 274 6.26 -22.62 20.80
N LEU A 275 5.57 -22.19 19.74
CA LEU A 275 6.23 -21.90 18.48
C LEU A 275 7.34 -20.85 18.74
N PRO A 276 8.59 -21.09 18.32
CA PRO A 276 9.67 -20.14 18.54
C PRO A 276 9.36 -18.78 17.89
N ARG A 277 9.85 -17.70 18.53
CA ARG A 277 9.67 -16.30 18.10
C ARG A 277 9.89 -16.15 16.58
N ARG A 278 8.84 -15.69 15.89
CA ARG A 278 8.75 -15.35 14.45
C ARG A 278 9.36 -16.40 13.51
N VAL A 279 8.65 -17.52 13.34
CA VAL A 279 8.83 -18.35 12.13
C VAL A 279 8.47 -17.49 10.92
N THR A 280 9.43 -17.25 10.01
CA THR A 280 9.13 -16.68 8.70
C THR A 280 8.35 -17.71 7.89
N LEU A 281 7.11 -17.38 7.53
CA LEU A 281 6.24 -18.27 6.77
C LEU A 281 6.60 -18.15 5.27
N SER A 282 7.05 -19.24 4.65
CA SER A 282 7.10 -19.32 3.18
C SER A 282 5.68 -19.28 2.60
N ILE A 283 5.53 -18.96 1.31
CA ILE A 283 4.22 -18.94 0.64
C ILE A 283 3.42 -20.22 0.89
N PRO A 284 3.98 -21.45 0.74
CA PRO A 284 3.25 -22.68 1.05
C PRO A 284 2.77 -22.77 2.52
N ARG A 285 3.57 -22.28 3.48
CA ARG A 285 3.17 -22.27 4.89
C ARG A 285 2.08 -21.24 5.17
N GLN A 286 2.09 -20.10 4.48
CA GLN A 286 1.02 -19.10 4.56
C GLN A 286 -0.30 -19.65 4.00
N LEU A 287 -0.25 -20.33 2.85
CA LEU A 287 -1.42 -21.00 2.26
C LEU A 287 -2.01 -22.01 3.25
N HIS A 288 -1.17 -22.87 3.82
CA HIS A 288 -1.57 -23.83 4.84
C HIS A 288 -2.15 -23.17 6.09
N ALA A 289 -1.53 -22.10 6.61
CA ALA A 289 -2.03 -21.37 7.78
C ALA A 289 -3.40 -20.73 7.54
N LEU A 290 -3.70 -20.35 6.29
CA LEU A 290 -5.01 -19.89 5.87
C LEU A 290 -5.94 -21.04 5.45
N GLY A 291 -5.55 -22.31 5.54
CA GLY A 291 -6.38 -23.44 5.11
C GLY A 291 -6.78 -23.38 3.63
N LEU A 292 -5.91 -22.82 2.79
CA LEU A 292 -6.05 -22.81 1.33
C LEU A 292 -5.43 -24.08 0.74
N GLU A 293 -5.83 -24.42 -0.49
CA GLU A 293 -5.16 -25.47 -1.25
C GLU A 293 -3.65 -25.18 -1.40
N PRO A 294 -2.80 -26.22 -1.52
CA PRO A 294 -1.36 -26.06 -1.65
C PRO A 294 -0.91 -25.11 -2.76
N PHE A 295 0.40 -24.83 -2.78
CA PHE A 295 1.03 -23.99 -3.79
C PHE A 295 0.74 -24.53 -5.20
N GLU A 296 0.28 -23.65 -6.09
CA GLU A 296 -0.02 -23.97 -7.48
C GLU A 296 1.12 -23.48 -8.39
N GLY A 297 1.60 -24.35 -9.29
CA GLY A 297 2.69 -24.01 -10.21
C GLY A 297 4.07 -24.30 -9.65
N ARG A 298 5.08 -23.54 -10.08
CA ARG A 298 6.49 -23.73 -9.73
C ARG A 298 6.95 -22.65 -8.74
N GLN A 299 7.41 -23.05 -7.56
CA GLN A 299 8.05 -22.11 -6.62
C GLN A 299 9.28 -21.48 -7.25
N HIS A 300 9.53 -20.19 -6.98
CA HIS A 300 10.55 -19.37 -7.62
C HIS A 300 10.29 -19.13 -9.12
N SER A 301 9.05 -19.32 -9.58
CA SER A 301 8.59 -18.66 -10.79
C SER A 301 7.77 -17.45 -10.34
N GLY A 302 8.24 -16.25 -10.65
CA GLY A 302 7.67 -15.05 -10.07
C GLY A 302 6.17 -14.91 -10.34
N ILE A 303 5.68 -15.33 -11.52
CA ILE A 303 4.23 -15.29 -11.82
C ILE A 303 3.42 -16.29 -10.98
N ASP A 304 3.94 -17.49 -10.76
CA ASP A 304 3.23 -18.51 -9.98
C ASP A 304 3.24 -18.11 -8.49
N ASP A 305 4.36 -17.60 -7.99
CA ASP A 305 4.44 -17.03 -6.64
C ASP A 305 3.48 -15.84 -6.49
N THR A 306 3.46 -14.90 -7.43
CA THR A 306 2.54 -13.74 -7.46
C THR A 306 1.07 -14.17 -7.40
N ARG A 307 0.69 -15.22 -8.15
CA ARG A 307 -0.69 -15.76 -8.11
C ARG A 307 -1.01 -16.40 -6.77
N ASN A 308 -0.08 -17.15 -6.19
CA ASN A 308 -0.27 -17.73 -4.86
C ASN A 308 -0.36 -16.67 -3.76
N ILE A 309 0.47 -15.62 -3.82
CA ILE A 309 0.37 -14.47 -2.91
C ILE A 309 -0.98 -13.76 -3.08
N SER A 310 -1.48 -13.65 -4.33
CA SER A 310 -2.81 -13.09 -4.58
C SER A 310 -3.91 -13.88 -3.88
N ARG A 311 -3.83 -15.22 -3.87
CA ARG A 311 -4.75 -16.09 -3.11
C ARG A 311 -4.71 -15.77 -1.62
N LEU A 312 -3.53 -15.51 -1.04
CA LEU A 312 -3.39 -15.10 0.37
C LEU A 312 -4.09 -13.76 0.64
N VAL A 313 -3.87 -12.75 -0.20
CA VAL A 313 -4.46 -11.41 -0.06
C VAL A 313 -5.99 -11.47 -0.19
N ILE A 314 -6.51 -12.22 -1.16
CA ILE A 314 -7.95 -12.46 -1.35
C ILE A 314 -8.54 -13.13 -0.11
N GLU A 315 -7.86 -14.13 0.44
CA GLU A 315 -8.38 -14.87 1.59
C GLU A 315 -8.38 -14.04 2.87
N LEU A 316 -7.35 -13.22 3.11
CA LEU A 316 -7.34 -12.24 4.21
C LEU A 316 -8.53 -11.27 4.08
N ALA A 317 -8.75 -10.74 2.87
CA ALA A 317 -9.91 -9.89 2.58
C ALA A 317 -11.25 -10.60 2.86
N ARG A 318 -11.40 -11.85 2.39
CA ARG A 318 -12.60 -12.67 2.58
C ARG A 318 -12.91 -12.90 4.05
N ARG A 319 -11.89 -13.04 4.89
CA ARG A 319 -11.98 -13.16 6.36
C ARG A 319 -12.29 -11.85 7.08
N GLY A 320 -12.44 -10.74 6.34
CA GLY A 320 -12.68 -9.43 6.93
C GLY A 320 -11.45 -8.85 7.60
N TRP A 321 -10.24 -9.26 7.20
CA TRP A 321 -9.01 -8.60 7.62
C TRP A 321 -8.87 -7.25 6.89
N LYS A 322 -8.39 -6.24 7.61
CA LYS A 322 -8.13 -4.93 7.02
C LYS A 322 -6.76 -4.94 6.34
N LEU A 323 -6.73 -4.69 5.03
CA LEU A 323 -5.51 -4.72 4.24
C LEU A 323 -4.85 -3.33 4.25
N GLU A 324 -3.68 -3.23 4.87
CA GLU A 324 -2.97 -1.96 5.10
C GLU A 324 -1.46 -2.12 4.89
N PRO A 325 -0.76 -1.05 4.47
CA PRO A 325 0.69 -1.07 4.38
C PRO A 325 1.29 -1.29 5.76
N ASN A 326 2.37 -2.06 5.79
CA ASN A 326 3.08 -2.41 7.02
C ASN A 326 4.60 -2.37 6.84
N THR A 327 5.08 -2.00 5.64
CA THR A 327 6.49 -2.00 5.27
C THR A 327 6.90 -0.64 4.70
N PRO A 328 7.73 0.13 5.41
CA PRO A 328 8.30 1.36 4.88
C PRO A 328 9.42 1.06 3.88
N ILE A 329 9.49 1.85 2.81
CA ILE A 329 10.54 1.75 1.79
C ILE A 329 11.49 2.94 1.93
N ASN A 330 12.79 2.66 1.99
CA ASN A 330 13.83 3.68 1.89
C ASN A 330 14.47 3.62 0.50
N PRO A 331 14.08 4.49 -0.46
CA PRO A 331 14.64 4.48 -1.81
C PRO A 331 16.12 4.89 -1.86
N ASN A 332 16.64 5.47 -0.77
CA ASN A 332 18.04 5.89 -0.65
C ASN A 332 18.91 4.83 0.04
N ARG A 333 18.39 3.61 0.25
CA ARG A 333 19.18 2.50 0.78
C ARG A 333 20.39 2.26 -0.13
N ARG A 334 21.56 2.05 0.47
CA ARG A 334 22.81 1.79 -0.24
C ARG A 334 23.46 0.50 0.26
N TRP A 335 24.21 -0.11 -0.63
CA TRP A 335 25.05 -1.28 -0.34
C TRP A 335 26.52 -0.92 -0.57
N PRO A 336 27.47 -1.60 0.10
CA PRO A 336 28.90 -1.29 0.00
C PRO A 336 29.43 -1.27 -1.44
N TRP A 337 28.93 -2.16 -2.29
CA TRP A 337 29.32 -2.26 -3.70
C TRP A 337 28.77 -1.14 -4.60
N MET A 338 27.92 -0.25 -4.07
CA MET A 338 27.33 0.81 -4.89
C MET A 338 28.26 2.02 -5.01
N GLY A 339 28.99 2.09 -6.12
CA GLY A 339 29.81 3.22 -6.50
C GLY A 339 29.00 4.46 -6.95
N LYS A 340 29.69 5.39 -7.61
CA LYS A 340 29.07 6.60 -8.17
C LYS A 340 28.33 6.28 -9.48
N ARG A 341 27.20 6.95 -9.72
CA ARG A 341 26.48 6.94 -11.01
C ARG A 341 26.14 5.54 -11.55
N GLY A 342 25.64 4.65 -10.68
CA GLY A 342 25.23 3.29 -11.05
C GLY A 342 26.39 2.31 -11.29
N LYS A 343 27.62 2.67 -10.92
CA LYS A 343 28.77 1.76 -11.00
C LYS A 343 28.69 0.72 -9.87
N VAL A 344 28.73 -0.57 -10.22
CA VAL A 344 28.98 -1.66 -9.27
C VAL A 344 30.50 -1.78 -9.03
N LEU A 345 30.89 -1.88 -7.78
CA LEU A 345 32.28 -2.03 -7.33
C LEU A 345 32.62 -3.52 -7.26
N GLU A 346 33.39 -3.99 -8.23
CA GLU A 346 33.74 -5.42 -8.40
C GLU A 346 34.66 -5.94 -7.28
N GLU A 347 35.41 -5.06 -6.60
CA GLU A 347 36.30 -5.43 -5.50
C GLU A 347 35.60 -6.08 -4.30
N TYR A 348 34.27 -6.04 -4.25
CA TYR A 348 33.46 -6.74 -3.24
C TYR A 348 33.17 -8.20 -3.61
N TYR A 349 33.56 -8.64 -4.82
CA TYR A 349 33.18 -9.94 -5.41
C TYR A 349 34.32 -10.64 -6.17
N SER A 350 35.54 -10.12 -6.07
CA SER A 350 36.77 -10.68 -6.64
C SER A 350 37.37 -11.80 -5.81
#